data_AF-A0A7C7QKR5-F1
#
_entry.id   AF-A0A7C7QKR5-F1
#
_cell.length_a   1.000
_cell.length_b   1.000
_cell.length_c   1.000
_cell.angle_alpha   90.00
_cell.angle_beta   90.00
_cell.angle_gamma   90.00
#
_symmetry.space_group_name_H-M   'P 1'
#
loop_
_entity.id
_entity.type
_entity.pdbx_description
1 polymer ?
#
loop_
_entity_poly.entity_id
_entity_poly.type
_entity_poly.pdbx_seq_one_letter_code
_entity_poly.pdbx_strand_id
1 'polypeptide(L)'
;MRIMGVRGRPKLVGKEIYRDVFRQGNTVLKVQRGAARTSKLRGQAVAVDLHNREIRKKLDFFPKYYGTVLTGIERSGNVFPAIVSFHEYVRLLPKYSIGTLKSIFALIAKAGRQGYVLDIKPSNFGVKEKRVFYLDEYGVGKGPLPPDVLEDLNKFTRAALEKIRSYDHAK
;
A
#
# COMPACT_ATOMS: atom_id res chain seq x y z
N MET A 1 -16.43 -7.45 -15.06
CA MET A 1 -16.27 -6.02 -14.72
C MET A 1 -15.31 -5.42 -15.74
N ARG A 2 -15.64 -4.25 -16.28
CA ARG A 2 -14.76 -3.46 -17.16
C ARG A 2 -14.52 -2.10 -16.53
N ILE A 3 -13.29 -1.58 -16.60
CA ILE A 3 -12.98 -0.21 -16.21
C ILE A 3 -12.85 0.59 -17.50
N MET A 4 -13.69 1.61 -17.68
CA MET A 4 -13.68 2.43 -18.88
C MET A 4 -12.33 3.16 -19.01
N GLY A 5 -11.81 3.24 -20.24
CA GLY A 5 -10.46 3.78 -20.51
C GLY A 5 -9.30 2.84 -20.18
N VAL A 6 -9.55 1.66 -19.59
CA VAL A 6 -8.52 0.64 -19.33
C VAL A 6 -8.66 -0.49 -20.35
N ARG A 7 -7.60 -0.75 -21.13
CA ARG A 7 -7.57 -1.85 -22.09
C ARG A 7 -7.44 -3.20 -21.38
N GLY A 8 -8.23 -4.18 -21.81
CA GLY A 8 -8.22 -5.54 -21.29
C GLY A 8 -9.21 -5.75 -20.14
N ARG A 9 -9.06 -6.88 -19.44
CA ARG A 9 -9.91 -7.27 -18.31
C ARG A 9 -9.04 -7.40 -17.05
N PRO A 10 -9.04 -6.38 -16.17
CA PRO A 10 -8.27 -6.42 -14.93
C PRO A 10 -8.72 -7.60 -14.04
N LYS A 11 -7.76 -8.34 -13.50
CA LYS A 11 -8.02 -9.47 -12.59
C LYS A 11 -8.12 -8.97 -11.16
N LEU A 12 -9.17 -9.34 -10.43
CA LEU A 12 -9.29 -9.04 -9.00
C LEU A 12 -8.18 -9.77 -8.23
N VAL A 13 -7.41 -9.03 -7.42
CA VAL A 13 -6.30 -9.56 -6.62
C VAL A 13 -6.41 -9.22 -5.12
N GLY A 14 -7.32 -8.33 -4.74
CA GLY A 14 -7.60 -8.01 -3.35
C GLY A 14 -8.96 -7.34 -3.17
N LYS A 15 -9.56 -7.54 -1.99
CA LYS A 15 -10.74 -6.81 -1.53
C LYS A 15 -10.42 -6.22 -0.17
N GLU A 16 -10.50 -4.91 -0.07
CA GLU A 16 -10.35 -4.17 1.18
C GLU A 16 -11.68 -3.50 1.52
N ILE A 17 -11.92 -3.13 2.78
CA ILE A 17 -13.21 -2.62 3.29
C ILE A 17 -13.88 -1.61 2.35
N TYR A 18 -13.12 -0.65 1.82
CA TYR A 18 -13.63 0.42 0.97
C TYR A 18 -13.20 0.37 -0.50
N ARG A 19 -12.40 -0.63 -0.91
CA ARG A 19 -11.84 -0.70 -2.26
C ARG A 19 -11.62 -2.11 -2.77
N ASP A 20 -11.77 -2.26 -4.07
CA ASP A 20 -11.42 -3.47 -4.79
C ASP A 20 -10.07 -3.24 -5.50
N VAL A 21 -9.15 -4.20 -5.41
CA VAL A 21 -7.80 -4.10 -5.99
C VAL A 21 -7.69 -5.05 -7.17
N PHE A 22 -7.37 -4.49 -8.34
CA PHE A 22 -7.21 -5.25 -9.58
C PHE A 22 -5.80 -5.15 -10.12
N ARG A 23 -5.37 -6.18 -10.85
CA ARG A 23 -4.12 -6.21 -11.60
C ARG A 23 -4.42 -6.20 -13.10
N GLN A 24 -3.71 -5.33 -13.83
CA GLN A 24 -3.67 -5.31 -15.30
C GLN A 24 -2.20 -5.21 -15.72
N GLY A 25 -1.63 -6.32 -16.21
CA GLY A 25 -0.20 -6.38 -16.54
C GLY A 25 0.70 -6.05 -15.34
N ASN A 26 1.50 -4.98 -15.49
CA ASN A 26 2.41 -4.45 -14.47
C ASN A 26 1.82 -3.30 -13.65
N THR A 27 0.49 -3.11 -13.72
CA THR A 27 -0.23 -2.05 -13.02
C THR A 27 -1.26 -2.63 -12.07
N VAL A 28 -1.42 -1.97 -10.92
CA VAL A 28 -2.49 -2.19 -9.94
C VAL A 28 -3.47 -1.04 -10.04
N LEU A 29 -4.75 -1.38 -10.03
CA LEU A 29 -5.86 -0.44 -10.03
C LEU A 29 -6.60 -0.62 -8.69
N LYS A 30 -6.57 0.40 -7.84
CA LYS A 30 -7.38 0.42 -6.62
C LYS A 30 -8.65 1.20 -6.91
N VAL A 31 -9.79 0.50 -6.87
CA VAL A 31 -11.11 1.03 -7.20
C VAL A 31 -11.87 1.29 -5.92
N GLN A 32 -12.24 2.54 -5.64
CA GLN A 32 -13.07 2.86 -4.47
C GLN A 32 -14.52 2.39 -4.66
N ARG A 33 -15.06 1.68 -3.66
CA ARG A 33 -16.46 1.26 -3.60
C ARG A 33 -17.33 2.42 -3.13
N GLY A 34 -18.56 2.54 -3.63
CA GLY A 34 -19.54 3.54 -3.14
C GLY A 34 -19.38 4.96 -3.68
N ALA A 35 -18.40 5.20 -4.55
CA ALA A 35 -18.21 6.45 -5.29
C ALA A 35 -19.51 6.88 -6.05
N ALA A 36 -20.33 5.92 -6.46
CA ALA A 36 -21.51 6.07 -7.32
C ALA A 36 -22.64 7.01 -6.84
N ARG A 37 -22.59 7.58 -5.62
CA ARG A 37 -23.74 8.28 -5.02
C ARG A 37 -23.49 9.72 -4.56
N THR A 38 -22.38 10.36 -4.91
CA THR A 38 -22.07 11.69 -4.35
C THR A 38 -21.78 12.75 -5.42
N SER A 39 -22.33 13.95 -5.23
CA SER A 39 -21.96 15.17 -5.95
C SER A 39 -20.50 15.61 -5.70
N LYS A 40 -19.78 14.91 -4.81
CA LYS A 40 -18.42 15.22 -4.35
C LYS A 40 -17.33 14.32 -4.96
N LEU A 41 -17.68 13.46 -5.91
CA LEU A 41 -16.75 12.52 -6.57
C LEU A 41 -15.45 13.16 -7.06
N ARG A 42 -15.55 14.31 -7.73
CA ARG A 42 -14.38 15.04 -8.21
C ARG A 42 -13.46 15.47 -7.07
N GLY A 43 -14.03 16.03 -6.00
CA GLY A 43 -13.27 16.45 -4.82
C GLY A 43 -12.60 15.26 -4.13
N GLN A 44 -13.28 14.12 -4.03
CA GLN A 44 -12.71 12.88 -3.50
C GLN A 44 -11.55 12.37 -4.38
N ALA A 45 -11.70 12.38 -5.70
CA ALA A 45 -10.63 11.95 -6.61
C ALA A 45 -9.38 12.83 -6.46
N VAL A 46 -9.57 14.14 -6.34
CA VAL A 46 -8.48 15.11 -6.07
C VAL A 46 -7.84 14.82 -4.72
N ALA A 47 -8.62 14.59 -3.66
CA ALA A 47 -8.08 14.27 -2.34
C ALA A 47 -7.26 12.96 -2.33
N VAL A 48 -7.71 11.94 -3.05
CA VAL A 48 -6.96 10.68 -3.22
C VAL A 48 -5.64 10.91 -3.95
N ASP A 49 -5.65 11.70 -5.02
CA ASP A 49 -4.43 12.04 -5.77
C ASP A 49 -3.44 12.83 -4.92
N LEU A 50 -3.89 13.89 -4.26
CA LEU A 50 -3.07 14.71 -3.36
C LEU A 50 -2.47 13.88 -2.23
N HIS A 51 -3.28 13.08 -1.55
CA HIS A 51 -2.81 12.21 -0.47
C HIS A 51 -1.70 11.24 -0.95
N ASN A 52 -1.91 10.57 -2.09
CA ASN A 52 -0.93 9.64 -2.65
C ASN A 52 0.39 10.31 -3.04
N ARG A 53 0.33 11.55 -3.55
CA ARG A 53 1.53 12.34 -3.89
C ARG A 53 2.25 12.82 -2.63
N GLU A 54 1.52 13.35 -1.66
CA GLU A 54 2.09 13.90 -0.44
C GLU A 54 2.79 12.85 0.41
N ILE A 55 2.18 11.67 0.59
CA ILE A 55 2.78 10.63 1.42
C ILE A 55 4.09 10.11 0.81
N ARG A 56 4.17 10.05 -0.52
CA ARG A 56 5.37 9.64 -1.27
C ARG A 56 6.50 10.66 -1.25
N LYS A 57 6.21 11.94 -0.99
CA LYS A 57 7.25 12.96 -0.74
C LYS A 57 7.95 12.74 0.61
N LYS A 58 7.31 12.02 1.54
CA LYS A 58 7.80 11.80 2.91
C LYS A 58 8.42 10.41 3.05
N LEU A 59 7.73 9.40 2.51
CA LEU A 59 8.09 7.99 2.58
C LEU A 59 8.36 7.44 1.18
N ASP A 60 9.55 6.88 0.96
CA ASP A 60 10.06 6.45 -0.35
C ASP A 60 9.91 4.94 -0.63
N PHE A 61 9.19 4.23 0.23
CA PHE A 61 9.05 2.76 0.18
C PHE A 61 7.70 2.28 -0.38
N PHE A 62 6.94 3.20 -0.99
CA PHE A 62 5.74 2.85 -1.74
C PHE A 62 6.09 2.46 -3.18
N PRO A 63 5.28 1.60 -3.83
CA PRO A 63 5.33 1.41 -5.27
C PRO A 63 5.10 2.73 -6.00
N LYS A 64 5.59 2.82 -7.25
CA LYS A 64 5.32 3.98 -8.10
C LYS A 64 3.81 4.22 -8.21
N TYR A 65 3.44 5.49 -8.17
CA TYR A 65 2.07 5.95 -8.33
C TYR A 65 1.96 6.75 -9.62
N TYR A 66 0.98 6.38 -10.45
CA TYR A 66 0.83 6.95 -11.78
C TYR A 66 -0.25 8.05 -11.82
N GLY A 67 -1.21 8.02 -10.90
CA GLY A 67 -2.27 9.02 -10.83
C GLY A 67 -3.61 8.42 -10.43
N THR A 68 -4.59 9.29 -10.25
CA THR A 68 -5.99 8.94 -10.00
C THR A 68 -6.86 9.48 -11.12
N VAL A 69 -7.85 8.68 -11.54
CA VAL A 69 -8.87 9.12 -12.48
C VAL A 69 -10.27 8.87 -11.91
N LEU A 70 -11.21 9.72 -12.31
CA LEU A 70 -12.63 9.46 -12.19
C LEU A 70 -13.09 8.84 -13.51
N THR A 71 -13.60 7.61 -13.48
CA THR A 71 -14.01 6.87 -14.69
C THR A 71 -15.25 6.03 -14.43
N GLY A 72 -15.82 5.42 -15.47
CA GLY A 72 -16.92 4.47 -15.35
C GLY A 72 -16.43 3.04 -15.12
N ILE A 73 -17.17 2.28 -14.32
CA ILE A 73 -17.00 0.84 -14.16
C ILE A 73 -18.28 0.14 -14.56
N GLU A 74 -18.15 -0.79 -15.51
CA GLU A 74 -19.24 -1.60 -16.02
C GLU A 74 -19.36 -2.90 -15.20
N ARG A 75 -20.53 -3.10 -14.59
CA ARG A 75 -20.92 -4.31 -13.85
C ARG A 75 -22.33 -4.70 -14.27
N SER A 76 -22.50 -5.93 -14.78
CA SER A 76 -23.80 -6.48 -15.19
C SER A 76 -24.57 -5.54 -16.12
N GLY A 77 -23.92 -5.01 -17.16
CA GLY A 77 -24.52 -4.08 -18.13
C GLY A 77 -24.71 -2.64 -17.64
N ASN A 78 -24.49 -2.35 -16.36
CA ASN A 78 -24.65 -1.02 -15.79
C ASN A 78 -23.31 -0.33 -15.57
N VAL A 79 -23.24 0.96 -15.89
CA VAL A 79 -22.03 1.79 -15.70
C VAL A 79 -22.19 2.65 -14.46
N PHE A 80 -21.22 2.56 -13.55
CA PHE A 80 -21.18 3.34 -12.32
C PHE A 80 -19.92 4.21 -12.29
N PRO A 81 -19.98 5.48 -11.86
CA PRO A 81 -18.78 6.28 -11.71
C PRO A 81 -17.95 5.75 -10.52
N ALA A 82 -16.63 5.77 -10.69
CA ALA A 82 -15.67 5.25 -9.74
C ALA A 82 -14.36 6.04 -9.77
N ILE A 83 -13.75 6.15 -8.59
CA ILE A 83 -12.41 6.71 -8.43
C ILE A 83 -11.43 5.54 -8.50
N VAL A 84 -10.46 5.64 -9.42
CA VAL A 84 -9.47 4.60 -9.67
C VAL A 84 -8.08 5.18 -9.57
N SER A 85 -7.27 4.67 -8.64
CA SER A 85 -5.85 5.02 -8.53
C SER A 85 -4.98 3.94 -9.16
N PHE A 86 -3.96 4.37 -9.90
CA PHE A 86 -3.05 3.51 -10.65
C PHE A 86 -1.69 3.47 -9.99
N HIS A 87 -1.20 2.25 -9.77
CA HIS A 87 0.06 1.99 -9.09
C HIS A 87 0.86 0.95 -9.84
N GLU A 88 2.15 0.91 -9.60
CA GLU A 88 3.00 -0.19 -10.03
C GLU A 88 2.61 -1.48 -9.32
N TYR A 89 2.56 -2.57 -10.08
CA TYR A 89 2.33 -3.89 -9.51
C TYR A 89 3.56 -4.36 -8.74
N VAL A 90 3.34 -4.65 -7.46
CA VAL A 90 4.27 -5.35 -6.60
C VAL A 90 3.60 -6.64 -6.15
N ARG A 91 4.32 -7.75 -6.24
CA ARG A 91 3.80 -9.05 -5.84
C ARG A 91 3.70 -9.11 -4.32
N LEU A 92 2.60 -9.64 -3.78
CA LEU A 92 2.49 -9.95 -2.35
C LEU A 92 3.64 -10.85 -1.90
N LEU A 93 4.01 -10.77 -0.62
CA LEU A 93 5.06 -11.61 -0.06
C LEU A 93 4.68 -13.10 -0.21
N PRO A 94 5.43 -13.90 -0.99
CA PRO A 94 5.09 -15.30 -1.22
C PRO A 94 5.43 -16.19 -0.01
N LYS A 95 6.47 -15.81 0.75
CA LYS A 95 6.98 -16.49 1.95
C LYS A 95 7.71 -15.47 2.82
N TYR A 96 7.76 -15.71 4.13
CA TYR A 96 8.52 -14.91 5.09
C TYR A 96 9.92 -15.49 5.27
N SER A 97 10.87 -15.09 4.42
CA SER A 97 12.27 -15.35 4.72
C SER A 97 12.77 -14.42 5.84
N ILE A 98 13.81 -14.84 6.55
CA ILE A 98 14.57 -14.01 7.49
C ILE A 98 14.92 -12.64 6.89
N GLY A 99 15.42 -12.62 5.64
CA GLY A 99 15.72 -11.36 4.93
C GLY A 99 14.49 -10.50 4.64
N THR A 100 13.34 -11.12 4.40
CA THR A 100 12.06 -10.41 4.21
C THR A 100 11.63 -9.74 5.51
N LEU A 101 11.68 -10.45 6.64
CA LEU A 101 11.35 -9.90 7.95
C LEU A 101 12.28 -8.74 8.33
N LYS A 102 13.60 -8.91 8.11
CA LYS A 102 14.59 -7.83 8.28
C LYS A 102 14.21 -6.58 7.50
N SER A 103 13.77 -6.74 6.25
CA SER A 103 13.36 -5.63 5.39
C SER A 103 12.07 -4.96 5.87
N ILE A 104 11.08 -5.73 6.33
CA ILE A 104 9.82 -5.20 6.91
C ILE A 104 10.13 -4.36 8.14
N PHE A 105 10.93 -4.88 9.07
CA PHE A 105 11.34 -4.15 10.27
C PHE A 105 12.11 -2.87 9.95
N ALA A 106 12.98 -2.90 8.94
CA ALA A 106 13.67 -1.70 8.47
C ALA A 106 12.69 -0.63 7.95
N LEU A 107 11.62 -1.01 7.25
CA LEU A 107 10.57 -0.07 6.82
C LEU A 107 9.81 0.52 8.00
N ILE A 108 9.43 -0.30 8.98
CA ILE A 108 8.73 0.15 10.20
C ILE A 108 9.60 1.15 10.95
N ALA A 109 10.87 0.83 11.22
CA ALA A 109 11.79 1.73 11.89
C ALA A 109 12.01 3.04 11.10
N LYS A 110 12.06 2.96 9.76
CA LYS A 110 12.17 4.14 8.89
C LYS A 110 10.94 5.04 8.99
N ALA A 111 9.73 4.46 8.97
CA ALA A 111 8.49 5.21 9.16
C ALA A 111 8.43 5.86 10.57
N GLY A 112 8.79 5.09 11.62
CA GLY A 112 8.80 5.57 13.00
C GLY A 112 9.73 6.77 13.21
N ARG A 113 10.94 6.75 12.63
CA ARG A 113 11.86 7.91 12.67
C ARG A 113 11.31 9.17 12.01
N GLN A 114 10.33 9.03 11.12
CA GLN A 114 9.65 10.15 10.48
C GLN A 114 8.30 10.50 11.15
N GLY A 115 8.00 9.90 12.31
CA GLY A 115 6.76 10.14 13.06
C GLY A 115 5.53 9.42 12.48
N TYR A 116 5.73 8.32 11.77
CA TYR A 116 4.65 7.51 11.18
C TYR A 116 4.56 6.12 11.79
N VAL A 117 3.34 5.61 11.88
CA VAL A 117 3.02 4.23 12.24
C VAL A 117 2.46 3.52 11.01
N LEU A 118 2.88 2.28 10.77
CA LEU A 118 2.36 1.45 9.70
C LEU A 118 1.38 0.41 10.27
N ASP A 119 0.28 0.15 9.56
CA ASP A 119 -0.58 -1.01 9.81
C ASP A 119 0.16 -2.30 9.43
N ILE A 120 0.70 -2.99 10.45
CA ILE A 120 1.55 -4.17 10.28
C ILE A 120 0.67 -5.38 9.95
N LYS A 121 0.34 -5.53 8.66
CA LYS A 121 -0.33 -6.72 8.13
C LYS A 121 0.50 -7.33 7.01
N PRO A 122 0.72 -8.66 7.00
CA PRO A 122 1.17 -9.43 5.84
C PRO A 122 0.78 -8.90 4.46
N SER A 123 -0.50 -8.59 4.27
CA SER A 123 -1.09 -8.15 3.01
C SER A 123 -0.67 -6.74 2.59
N ASN A 124 -0.18 -5.92 3.52
CA ASN A 124 0.27 -4.55 3.27
C ASN A 124 1.73 -4.49 2.82
N PHE A 125 2.41 -5.64 2.69
CA PHE A 125 3.78 -5.70 2.20
C PHE A 125 3.88 -6.51 0.90
N GLY A 126 4.77 -6.09 0.03
CA GLY A 126 5.07 -6.79 -1.21
C GLY A 126 6.55 -6.77 -1.54
N VAL A 127 6.95 -7.61 -2.49
CA VAL A 127 8.32 -7.71 -2.98
C VAL A 127 8.40 -7.54 -4.49
N LYS A 128 9.34 -6.70 -4.93
CA LYS A 128 9.72 -6.53 -6.33
C LYS A 128 11.23 -6.35 -6.40
N GLU A 129 11.90 -7.10 -7.28
CA GLU A 129 13.35 -7.00 -7.50
C GLU A 129 14.16 -7.07 -6.19
N LYS A 130 13.80 -8.00 -5.29
CA LYS A 130 14.39 -8.20 -3.95
C LYS A 130 14.16 -7.05 -2.95
N ARG A 131 13.46 -5.98 -3.32
CA ARG A 131 13.07 -4.89 -2.43
C ARG A 131 11.67 -5.10 -1.87
N VAL A 132 11.50 -4.86 -0.58
CA VAL A 132 10.20 -4.84 0.10
C VAL A 132 9.56 -3.45 -0.03
N PHE A 133 8.27 -3.44 -0.31
CA PHE A 133 7.44 -2.25 -0.43
C PHE A 133 6.28 -2.32 0.55
N TYR A 134 5.84 -1.15 1.02
CA TYR A 134 4.58 -1.00 1.74
C TYR A 134 3.47 -0.64 0.74
N LEU A 135 2.33 -1.33 0.80
CA LEU A 135 1.31 -1.35 -0.23
C LEU A 135 0.04 -0.59 0.17
N ASP A 136 -0.09 -0.14 1.41
CA ASP A 136 -1.29 0.53 1.91
C ASP A 136 -1.03 1.97 2.36
N GLU A 137 -1.27 2.95 1.48
CA GLU A 137 -1.07 4.36 1.79
C GLU A 137 -1.96 4.87 2.94
N TYR A 138 -3.15 4.30 3.10
CA TYR A 138 -4.10 4.70 4.15
C TYR A 138 -3.85 3.96 5.47
N GLY A 139 -3.05 2.89 5.43
CA GLY A 139 -2.52 2.22 6.61
C GLY A 139 -1.34 2.97 7.24
N VAL A 140 -1.07 4.23 6.84
CA VAL A 140 -0.07 5.08 7.50
C VAL A 140 -0.77 6.02 8.48
N GLY A 141 -0.60 5.74 9.77
CA GLY A 141 -1.02 6.64 10.85
C GLY A 141 -0.01 7.79 11.01
N LYS A 142 -0.54 9.01 11.20
CA LYS A 142 0.24 10.19 11.58
C LYS A 142 -0.17 10.64 12.97
N GLY A 143 0.79 10.71 13.89
CA GLY A 143 0.60 11.19 15.24
C GLY A 143 1.93 11.10 15.97
N PRO A 144 2.16 11.93 17.01
CA PRO A 144 3.32 11.74 17.86
C PRO A 144 3.18 10.35 18.47
N LEU A 145 4.04 9.43 18.05
CA LEU A 145 4.32 8.27 18.89
C LEU A 145 4.90 8.84 20.19
N PRO A 146 4.32 8.52 21.36
CA PRO A 146 4.94 8.85 22.63
C PRO A 146 6.42 8.41 22.58
N PRO A 147 7.38 9.25 23.05
CA PRO A 147 8.81 8.95 22.93
C PRO A 147 9.20 7.56 23.45
N ASP A 148 8.53 7.11 24.51
CA ASP A 148 8.61 5.78 25.10
C ASP A 148 8.17 4.67 24.13
N VAL A 149 7.02 4.84 23.45
CA VAL A 149 6.55 3.88 22.45
C VAL A 149 7.50 3.82 21.26
N LEU A 150 8.06 4.96 20.84
CA LEU A 150 9.06 4.99 19.77
C LEU A 150 10.35 4.27 20.20
N GLU A 151 10.80 4.49 21.44
CA GLU A 151 11.98 3.83 22.01
C GLU A 151 11.77 2.31 22.09
N ASP A 152 10.62 1.85 22.57
CA ASP A 152 10.29 0.43 22.67
C ASP A 152 10.15 -0.24 21.31
N LEU A 153 9.52 0.43 20.34
CA LEU A 153 9.44 -0.07 18.97
C LEU A 153 10.84 -0.19 18.35
N ASN A 154 11.71 0.78 18.61
CA ASN A 154 13.10 0.76 18.15
C ASN A 154 13.91 -0.37 18.84
N LYS A 155 13.76 -0.55 20.15
CA LYS A 155 14.40 -1.64 20.91
C LYS A 155 13.93 -3.00 20.40
N PHE A 156 12.61 -3.20 20.27
CA PHE A 156 12.01 -4.41 19.73
C PHE A 156 12.54 -4.70 18.32
N THR A 157 12.54 -3.70 17.45
CA THR A 157 13.03 -3.84 16.07
C THR A 157 14.53 -4.21 16.05
N ARG A 158 15.37 -3.56 16.86
CA ARG A 158 16.80 -3.88 16.96
C ARG A 158 17.01 -5.29 17.47
N ALA A 159 16.37 -5.67 18.57
CA ALA A 159 16.47 -7.01 19.16
C ALA A 159 16.00 -8.09 18.18
N ALA A 160 14.89 -7.86 17.46
CA ALA A 160 14.43 -8.75 16.41
C ALA A 160 15.47 -8.89 15.29
N LEU A 161 16.04 -7.78 14.81
CA LEU A 161 17.08 -7.80 13.77
C LEU A 161 18.36 -8.52 14.21
N GLU A 162 18.80 -8.33 15.45
CA GLU A 162 19.96 -9.00 16.05
C GLU A 162 19.75 -10.50 16.19
N LYS A 163 18.60 -10.91 16.73
CA LYS A 163 18.25 -12.33 16.88
C LYS A 163 18.14 -13.05 15.53
N ILE A 164 17.71 -12.35 14.50
CA ILE A 164 17.70 -12.89 13.14
C ILE A 164 19.13 -12.98 12.58
N ARG A 165 20.04 -12.07 12.91
CA ARG A 165 21.46 -12.15 12.50
C ARG A 165 22.19 -13.32 13.16
N SER A 166 21.98 -13.56 14.45
CA SER A 166 22.63 -14.69 15.14
C SER A 166 22.19 -16.06 14.57
N TYR A 167 20.95 -16.16 14.07
CA TYR A 167 20.45 -17.36 13.41
C TYR A 167 21.09 -17.64 12.05
N ASP A 168 21.52 -16.61 11.31
CA ASP A 168 22.21 -16.75 10.03
C ASP A 168 23.69 -17.18 10.19
N HIS A 169 24.29 -16.96 11.37
CA HIS A 169 25.68 -17.35 11.68
C HIS A 169 25.82 -18.73 12.35
N ALA A 170 24.70 -19.35 12.73
CA ALA A 170 24.67 -20.67 13.37
C ALA A 170 24.41 -21.83 12.36
N LYS A 171 24.37 -21.51 11.06
CA LYS A 171 24.27 -22.45 9.93
C LYS A 171 25.51 -22.33 9.07
#